data_AF-A0A3D4I1E9-F1
#
_entry.id   AF-A0A3D4I1E9-F1
#
_cell.length_a   1.000
_cell.length_b   1.000
_cell.length_c   1.000
_cell.angle_alpha   90.00
_cell.angle_beta   90.00
_cell.angle_gamma   90.00
#
_symmetry.space_group_name_H-M   'P 1'
#
loop_
_entity.id
_entity.type
_entity.pdbx_description
1 polymer ?
#
loop_
_entity_poly.entity_id
_entity_poly.type
_entity_poly.pdbx_seq_one_letter_code
_entity_poly.pdbx_strand_id
1 'polypeptide(L)'
;MDFLTIGLGKAVPALLYFLRVLVPVITAVTMCGCFSSLKLGRRKEDPVIVLKNTVTHGIIPVLYWENSIGRSRSCDIVLRDSTVSRDHAVLMRRESGWIVTDTGSKSGTFVNGRKIKSATPVMPGDVITMGSTSLSLSRTADVKGLKLKKPYRRQASSPAALLFSASAVQLMFCVQLCLAGEKASLEPLLPFCAVFVMEWGMYFYSVKLLGRVSFELETVAFLLCGIGVMLIAGTGVKNSYTQLDDVGSSLGHAHFQIGPC
;
A
#
# COMPACT_ATOMS: atom_id res chain seq x y z
N MET A 1 -12.29 18.20 52.55
CA MET A 1 -11.46 18.16 51.33
C MET A 1 -11.58 16.78 50.65
N ASP A 2 -12.72 16.11 50.80
CA ASP A 2 -12.80 14.65 50.64
C ASP A 2 -13.67 14.21 49.44
N PHE A 3 -14.47 15.10 48.88
CA PHE A 3 -15.27 14.80 47.69
C PHE A 3 -14.45 14.85 46.38
N LEU A 4 -13.40 15.68 46.33
CA LEU A 4 -12.50 15.82 45.18
C LEU A 4 -11.54 14.62 45.04
N THR A 5 -11.08 14.06 46.17
CA THR A 5 -10.23 12.86 46.20
C THR A 5 -11.00 11.57 45.90
N ILE A 6 -12.26 11.45 46.34
CA ILE A 6 -13.11 10.29 46.03
C ILE A 6 -13.55 10.27 44.56
N GLY A 7 -13.84 11.45 43.98
CA GLY A 7 -14.16 11.60 42.55
C GLY A 7 -12.97 11.27 41.64
N LEU A 8 -11.77 11.74 41.97
CA LEU A 8 -10.54 11.43 41.23
C LEU A 8 -10.18 9.94 41.30
N GLY A 9 -10.35 9.31 42.47
CA GLY A 9 -10.00 7.90 42.70
C GLY A 9 -10.81 6.90 41.88
N LYS A 10 -12.08 7.20 41.55
CA LYS A 10 -12.90 6.39 40.63
C LYS A 10 -12.77 6.81 39.17
N ALA A 11 -12.41 8.06 38.90
CA ALA A 11 -12.23 8.58 37.55
C ALA A 11 -10.98 8.02 36.86
N VAL A 12 -9.87 7.83 37.58
CA VAL A 12 -8.61 7.31 36.99
C VAL A 12 -8.76 5.87 36.47
N PRO A 13 -9.32 4.90 37.22
CA PRO A 13 -9.53 3.54 36.70
C PRO A 13 -10.50 3.49 35.52
N ALA A 14 -11.58 4.28 35.55
CA ALA A 14 -12.52 4.39 34.45
C ALA A 14 -11.84 4.96 33.19
N LEU A 15 -11.09 6.04 33.33
CA LEU A 15 -10.30 6.64 32.25
C LEU A 15 -9.30 5.64 31.65
N LEU A 16 -8.54 4.93 32.49
CA LEU A 16 -7.59 3.92 32.04
C LEU A 16 -8.28 2.78 31.27
N TYR A 17 -9.45 2.34 31.73
CA TYR A 17 -10.26 1.35 31.02
C TYR A 17 -10.68 1.85 29.63
N PHE A 18 -11.22 3.07 29.54
CA PHE A 18 -11.59 3.68 28.27
C PHE A 18 -10.38 3.80 27.32
N LEU A 19 -9.25 4.30 27.82
CA LEU A 19 -8.02 4.41 27.02
C LEU A 19 -7.54 3.04 26.53
N ARG A 20 -7.62 1.98 27.35
CA ARG A 20 -7.21 0.61 26.96
C ARG A 20 -8.02 0.04 25.82
N VAL A 21 -9.30 0.40 25.73
CA VAL A 21 -10.17 0.00 24.61
C VAL A 21 -9.93 0.90 23.38
N LEU A 22 -9.73 2.20 23.60
CA LEU A 22 -9.72 3.18 22.53
C LEU A 22 -8.38 3.20 21.75
N VAL A 23 -7.25 2.99 22.44
CA VAL A 23 -5.91 2.89 21.83
C VAL A 23 -5.83 1.84 20.71
N PRO A 24 -6.15 0.54 20.94
CA PRO A 24 -6.03 -0.47 19.88
C PRO A 24 -7.00 -0.21 18.71
N VAL A 25 -8.17 0.38 18.97
CA VAL A 25 -9.14 0.76 17.94
C VAL A 25 -8.56 1.88 17.05
N ILE A 26 -8.02 2.95 17.64
CA ILE A 26 -7.42 4.04 16.85
C ILE A 26 -6.16 3.56 16.11
N THR A 27 -5.33 2.73 16.74
CA THR A 27 -4.15 2.12 16.08
C THR A 27 -4.56 1.31 14.86
N ALA A 28 -5.60 0.46 14.98
CA ALA A 28 -6.13 -0.31 13.87
C ALA A 28 -6.69 0.58 12.76
N VAL A 29 -7.47 1.61 13.10
CA VAL A 29 -7.99 2.59 12.14
C VAL A 29 -6.87 3.32 11.41
N THR A 30 -5.83 3.75 12.14
CA THR A 30 -4.66 4.45 11.58
C THR A 30 -3.89 3.52 10.63
N MET A 31 -3.62 2.27 11.03
CA MET A 31 -2.98 1.29 10.15
C MET A 31 -3.84 1.01 8.90
N CYS A 32 -5.14 0.76 9.06
CA CYS A 32 -6.06 0.55 7.94
C CYS A 32 -6.07 1.76 6.98
N GLY A 33 -6.01 2.98 7.52
CA GLY A 33 -5.87 4.22 6.76
C GLY A 33 -4.58 4.25 5.92
N CYS A 34 -3.43 3.99 6.56
CA CYS A 34 -2.13 3.92 5.88
C CYS A 34 -2.11 2.84 4.78
N PHE A 35 -2.54 1.62 5.09
CA PHE A 35 -2.57 0.51 4.11
C PHE A 35 -3.56 0.77 2.96
N SER A 36 -4.71 1.38 3.25
CA SER A 36 -5.67 1.75 2.21
C SER A 36 -5.07 2.80 1.28
N SER A 37 -4.41 3.82 1.84
CA SER A 37 -3.74 4.88 1.08
C SER A 37 -2.61 4.32 0.20
N LEU A 38 -1.79 3.40 0.73
CA LEU A 38 -0.75 2.70 -0.03
C LEU A 38 -1.32 1.88 -1.19
N LYS A 39 -2.41 1.14 -0.96
CA LYS A 39 -3.08 0.35 -2.00
C LYS A 39 -3.74 1.22 -3.07
N LEU A 40 -4.23 2.40 -2.69
CA LEU A 40 -4.90 3.35 -3.58
C LEU A 40 -3.92 4.25 -4.35
N GLY A 41 -2.71 4.46 -3.80
CA GLY A 41 -1.64 5.27 -4.40
C GLY A 41 -0.93 4.62 -5.59
N ARG A 42 -1.31 3.42 -6.01
CA ARG A 42 -0.83 2.85 -7.28
C ARG A 42 -1.33 3.72 -8.43
N ARG A 43 -0.42 4.51 -9.03
CA ARG A 43 -0.64 5.23 -10.28
C ARG A 43 -1.20 4.24 -11.30
N LYS A 44 -2.51 4.29 -11.56
CA LYS A 44 -3.07 3.57 -12.70
C LYS A 44 -2.73 4.40 -13.92
N GLU A 45 -1.91 3.83 -14.79
CA GLU A 45 -1.53 4.43 -16.06
C GLU A 45 -2.79 4.66 -16.87
N ASP A 46 -3.15 5.91 -17.12
CA ASP A 46 -4.19 6.22 -18.09
C ASP A 46 -3.73 5.62 -19.43
N PRO A 47 -4.55 4.81 -20.12
CA PRO A 47 -4.15 4.21 -21.38
C PRO A 47 -3.84 5.35 -22.35
N VAL A 48 -2.59 5.46 -22.81
CA VAL A 48 -2.19 6.45 -23.82
C VAL A 48 -2.79 6.06 -25.19
N ILE A 49 -2.97 4.76 -25.40
CA ILE A 49 -3.47 4.15 -26.63
C ILE A 49 -4.60 3.18 -26.32
N VAL A 50 -5.54 3.08 -27.26
CA VAL A 50 -6.57 2.05 -27.29
C VAL A 50 -6.54 1.29 -28.61
N LEU A 51 -6.96 0.03 -28.56
CA LEU A 51 -7.24 -0.79 -29.73
C LEU A 51 -8.75 -0.78 -29.99
N LYS A 52 -9.16 -0.28 -31.15
CA LYS A 52 -10.55 -0.27 -31.60
C LYS A 52 -10.79 -1.42 -32.56
N ASN A 53 -11.71 -2.32 -32.22
CA ASN A 53 -12.16 -3.34 -33.15
C ASN A 53 -12.90 -2.67 -34.31
N THR A 54 -12.48 -2.98 -35.53
CA THR A 54 -13.05 -2.39 -36.76
C THR A 54 -14.46 -2.90 -37.06
N VAL A 55 -14.80 -4.13 -36.64
CA VAL A 55 -16.09 -4.78 -36.90
C VAL A 55 -17.07 -4.52 -35.76
N THR A 56 -16.69 -4.83 -34.53
CA THR A 56 -17.60 -4.71 -33.37
C THR A 56 -17.63 -3.30 -32.77
N HIS A 57 -16.73 -2.41 -33.23
CA HIS A 57 -16.48 -1.09 -32.65
C HIS A 57 -16.14 -1.11 -31.14
N GLY A 58 -15.83 -2.29 -30.58
CA GLY A 58 -15.36 -2.44 -29.22
C GLY A 58 -14.02 -1.74 -29.01
N ILE A 59 -13.83 -1.11 -27.85
CA ILE A 59 -12.63 -0.36 -27.51
C ILE A 59 -11.93 -1.08 -26.37
N ILE A 60 -10.65 -1.42 -26.58
CA ILE A 60 -9.83 -2.14 -25.62
C ILE A 60 -8.70 -1.21 -25.19
N PRO A 61 -8.64 -0.77 -23.92
CA PRO A 61 -7.56 0.07 -23.45
C PRO A 61 -6.26 -0.73 -23.34
N VAL A 62 -5.16 -0.16 -23.81
CA VAL A 62 -3.82 -0.74 -23.67
C VAL A 62 -3.21 -0.20 -22.38
N LEU A 63 -3.12 -1.05 -21.36
CA LEU A 63 -2.78 -0.64 -19.99
C LEU A 63 -1.31 -0.84 -19.63
N TYR A 64 -0.62 -1.74 -20.32
CA TYR A 64 0.75 -2.12 -20.01
C TYR A 64 1.72 -1.70 -21.12
N TRP A 65 3.02 -1.67 -20.80
CA TRP A 65 4.08 -1.43 -21.78
C TRP A 65 4.29 -2.62 -22.72
N GLU A 66 3.88 -3.82 -22.31
CA GLU A 66 3.82 -5.03 -23.12
C GLU A 66 2.46 -5.68 -22.90
N ASN A 67 1.76 -5.99 -23.99
CA ASN A 67 0.44 -6.59 -23.93
C ASN A 67 0.41 -7.80 -24.85
N SER A 68 0.21 -8.96 -24.25
CA SER A 68 -0.04 -10.20 -24.98
C SER A 68 -1.46 -10.17 -25.56
N ILE A 69 -1.57 -10.55 -26.84
CA ILE A 69 -2.84 -10.58 -27.59
C ILE A 69 -3.08 -11.99 -28.08
N GLY A 70 -4.26 -12.52 -27.81
CA GLY A 70 -4.60 -13.87 -28.24
C GLY A 70 -5.98 -14.32 -27.77
N ARG A 71 -6.31 -15.58 -28.07
CA ARG A 71 -7.60 -16.20 -27.67
C ARG A 71 -7.57 -16.74 -26.24
N SER A 72 -6.38 -16.95 -25.67
CA SER A 72 -6.25 -17.46 -24.30
C SER A 72 -6.74 -16.44 -23.28
N ARG A 73 -7.30 -16.92 -22.17
CA ARG A 73 -7.65 -16.06 -21.02
C ARG A 73 -6.43 -15.54 -20.25
N SER A 74 -5.25 -16.12 -20.52
CA SER A 74 -3.97 -15.67 -19.96
C SER A 74 -3.42 -14.43 -20.65
N CYS A 75 -3.95 -14.05 -21.82
CA CYS A 75 -3.52 -12.85 -22.53
C CYS A 75 -4.10 -11.58 -21.91
N ASP A 76 -3.35 -10.49 -21.96
CA ASP A 76 -3.82 -9.18 -21.52
C ASP A 76 -5.00 -8.70 -22.36
N ILE A 77 -4.95 -8.99 -23.67
CA ILE A 77 -5.98 -8.66 -24.64
C ILE A 77 -6.56 -9.95 -25.21
N VAL A 78 -7.71 -10.34 -24.67
CA VAL A 78 -8.41 -11.57 -25.05
C VAL A 78 -9.34 -11.32 -26.23
N LEU A 79 -9.02 -11.93 -27.37
CA LEU A 79 -9.85 -11.91 -28.57
C LEU A 79 -10.72 -13.17 -28.62
N ARG A 80 -12.04 -12.99 -28.62
CA ARG A 80 -13.02 -14.09 -28.70
C ARG A 80 -13.23 -14.59 -30.13
N ASP A 81 -12.14 -14.92 -30.80
CA ASP A 81 -12.11 -15.33 -32.20
C ASP A 81 -11.39 -16.68 -32.32
N SER A 82 -12.06 -17.69 -32.87
CA SER A 82 -11.52 -19.06 -33.01
C SER A 82 -10.33 -19.16 -33.97
N THR A 83 -10.19 -18.19 -34.88
CA THR A 83 -9.09 -18.13 -35.86
C THR A 83 -7.82 -17.49 -35.29
N VAL A 84 -7.89 -16.92 -34.08
CA VAL A 84 -6.77 -16.34 -33.35
C VAL A 84 -6.11 -17.44 -32.49
N SER A 85 -4.78 -17.58 -32.61
CA SER A 85 -3.96 -18.42 -31.73
C SER A 85 -4.15 -18.08 -30.25
N ARG A 86 -3.86 -19.04 -29.35
CA ARG A 86 -3.93 -18.84 -27.90
C ARG A 86 -3.06 -17.66 -27.47
N ASP A 87 -1.80 -17.67 -27.91
CA ASP A 87 -0.85 -16.57 -27.86
C ASP A 87 -0.53 -16.20 -29.31
N HIS A 88 -1.00 -15.05 -29.78
CA HIS A 88 -0.98 -14.71 -31.21
C HIS A 88 0.08 -13.67 -31.53
N ALA A 89 0.05 -12.56 -30.80
CA ALA A 89 0.97 -11.45 -30.98
C ALA A 89 1.21 -10.75 -29.66
N VAL A 90 2.27 -9.96 -29.61
CA VAL A 90 2.58 -9.08 -28.49
C VAL A 90 2.70 -7.66 -29.02
N LEU A 91 2.01 -6.73 -28.37
CA LEU A 91 2.10 -5.30 -28.62
C LEU A 91 2.97 -4.67 -27.52
N MET A 92 4.15 -4.20 -27.91
CA MET A 92 5.14 -3.59 -27.02
C MET A 92 5.28 -2.09 -27.30
N ARG A 93 5.46 -1.32 -26.24
CA ARG A 93 5.87 0.09 -26.29
C ARG A 93 7.39 0.16 -26.12
N ARG A 94 8.07 0.75 -27.11
CA ARG A 94 9.49 1.12 -27.08
C ARG A 94 9.62 2.64 -27.09
N GLU A 95 10.84 3.14 -26.92
CA GLU A 95 11.13 4.58 -26.99
C GLU A 95 10.75 5.18 -28.36
N SER A 96 10.94 4.40 -29.43
CA SER A 96 10.62 4.80 -30.81
C SER A 96 9.13 4.71 -31.17
N GLY A 97 8.29 4.15 -30.30
CA GLY A 97 6.87 3.97 -30.56
C GLY A 97 6.36 2.56 -30.22
N TRP A 98 5.22 2.20 -30.80
CA TRP A 98 4.61 0.89 -30.60
C TRP A 98 5.10 -0.10 -31.64
N ILE A 99 5.31 -1.34 -31.23
CA ILE A 99 5.79 -2.42 -32.08
C ILE A 99 4.91 -3.63 -31.83
N VAL A 100 4.47 -4.27 -32.90
CA VAL A 100 3.75 -5.55 -32.84
C VAL A 100 4.65 -6.67 -33.34
N THR A 101 4.65 -7.78 -32.61
CA THR A 101 5.44 -8.97 -32.93
C THR A 101 4.51 -10.19 -32.92
N ASP A 102 4.53 -10.97 -33.99
CA ASP A 102 3.82 -12.25 -34.06
C ASP A 102 4.57 -13.33 -33.26
N THR A 103 3.87 -14.13 -32.47
CA THR A 103 4.46 -15.18 -31.61
C THR A 103 4.41 -16.57 -32.26
N GLY A 104 4.44 -16.65 -33.59
CA GLY A 104 4.29 -17.90 -34.33
C GLY A 104 2.82 -18.31 -34.46
N SER A 105 1.94 -17.33 -34.74
CA SER A 105 0.51 -17.59 -34.85
C SER A 105 0.16 -18.41 -36.09
N LYS A 106 -0.95 -19.16 -36.05
CA LYS A 106 -1.36 -20.05 -37.15
C LYS A 106 -1.71 -19.28 -38.42
N SER A 107 -2.44 -18.18 -38.28
CA SER A 107 -2.89 -17.35 -39.40
C SER A 107 -1.88 -16.26 -39.75
N GLY A 108 -0.98 -15.93 -38.83
CA GLY A 108 -0.08 -14.80 -38.91
C GLY A 108 -0.75 -13.48 -38.52
N THR A 109 0.08 -12.52 -38.16
CA THR A 109 -0.30 -11.13 -37.92
C THR A 109 -0.09 -10.28 -39.17
N PHE A 110 -1.01 -9.35 -39.44
CA PHE A 110 -0.93 -8.41 -40.56
C PHE A 110 -1.05 -6.98 -40.05
N VAL A 111 -0.23 -6.08 -40.60
CA VAL A 111 -0.32 -4.63 -40.34
C VAL A 111 -0.67 -3.93 -41.64
N ASN A 112 -1.78 -3.19 -41.67
CA ASN A 112 -2.31 -2.51 -42.85
C ASN A 112 -2.42 -3.45 -44.07
N GLY A 113 -2.87 -4.69 -43.84
CA GLY A 113 -3.02 -5.73 -44.86
C GLY A 113 -1.74 -6.47 -45.26
N ARG A 114 -0.57 -6.07 -44.75
CA ARG A 114 0.71 -6.74 -45.05
C ARG A 114 1.10 -7.69 -43.92
N LYS A 115 1.40 -8.94 -44.26
CA LYS A 115 1.85 -9.94 -43.29
C LYS A 115 3.22 -9.55 -42.73
N ILE A 116 3.33 -9.46 -41.41
CA ILE A 116 4.61 -9.17 -40.76
C ILE A 116 5.41 -10.46 -40.57
N LYS A 117 6.75 -10.36 -40.64
CA LYS A 117 7.68 -11.48 -40.40
C LYS A 117 8.54 -11.28 -39.16
N SER A 118 8.66 -10.04 -38.71
CA SER A 118 9.45 -9.61 -37.57
C SER A 118 8.71 -8.52 -36.81
N ALA A 119 9.25 -8.13 -35.66
CA ALA A 119 8.78 -6.99 -34.88
C ALA A 119 8.64 -5.75 -35.78
N THR A 120 7.41 -5.27 -35.96
CA THR A 120 7.07 -4.21 -36.91
C THR A 120 6.49 -3.01 -36.18
N PRO A 121 6.98 -1.77 -36.42
CA PRO A 121 6.43 -0.58 -35.79
C PRO A 121 4.99 -0.32 -36.27
N VAL A 122 4.15 0.15 -35.35
CA VAL A 122 2.75 0.50 -35.58
C VAL A 122 2.47 1.89 -35.02
N MET A 123 1.78 2.70 -35.82
CA MET A 123 1.42 4.07 -35.49
C MET A 123 -0.09 4.20 -35.20
N PRO A 124 -0.52 5.19 -34.41
CA PRO A 124 -1.94 5.49 -34.28
C PRO A 124 -2.56 5.74 -35.66
N GLY A 125 -3.63 5.01 -35.98
CA GLY A 125 -4.27 4.93 -37.28
C GLY A 125 -4.11 3.56 -37.96
N ASP A 126 -3.02 2.85 -37.68
CA ASP A 126 -2.73 1.56 -38.30
C ASP A 126 -3.70 0.47 -37.84
N VAL A 127 -3.97 -0.48 -38.74
CA VAL A 127 -4.84 -1.63 -38.50
C VAL A 127 -4.01 -2.90 -38.40
N ILE A 128 -4.11 -3.55 -37.24
CA ILE A 128 -3.50 -4.85 -36.95
C ILE A 128 -4.58 -5.93 -37.09
N THR A 129 -4.39 -6.84 -38.03
CA THR A 129 -5.30 -7.98 -38.27
C THR A 129 -4.68 -9.27 -37.77
N MET A 130 -5.46 -10.00 -36.96
CA MET A 130 -5.09 -11.29 -36.37
C MET A 130 -6.28 -12.23 -36.55
N GLY A 131 -6.11 -13.32 -37.31
CA GLY A 131 -7.23 -14.18 -37.67
C GLY A 131 -8.30 -13.40 -38.44
N SER A 132 -9.54 -13.44 -37.97
CA SER A 132 -10.68 -12.68 -38.53
C SER A 132 -10.92 -11.34 -37.82
N THR A 133 -10.12 -11.01 -36.82
CA THR A 133 -10.25 -9.80 -36.01
C THR A 133 -9.27 -8.72 -36.47
N SER A 134 -9.78 -7.54 -36.80
CA SER A 134 -8.97 -6.37 -37.15
C SER A 134 -9.12 -5.27 -36.11
N LEU A 135 -8.00 -4.86 -35.51
CA LEU A 135 -7.91 -3.84 -34.47
C LEU A 135 -7.16 -2.61 -34.99
N SER A 136 -7.76 -1.43 -34.92
CA SER A 136 -7.10 -0.16 -35.21
C SER A 136 -6.46 0.40 -33.94
N LEU A 137 -5.18 0.80 -34.04
CA LEU A 137 -4.49 1.53 -32.99
C LEU A 137 -4.98 2.98 -33.01
N SER A 138 -5.39 3.55 -31.87
CA SER A 138 -5.81 4.96 -31.80
C SER A 138 -5.34 5.58 -30.49
N ARG A 139 -5.01 6.87 -30.49
CA ARG A 139 -4.73 7.57 -29.22
C ARG A 139 -6.02 7.69 -28.44
N THR A 140 -5.95 7.54 -27.14
CA THR A 140 -7.13 7.66 -26.27
C THR A 140 -7.80 9.03 -26.41
N ALA A 141 -7.03 10.10 -26.66
CA ALA A 141 -7.53 11.46 -26.88
C ALA A 141 -8.38 11.61 -28.15
N ASP A 142 -8.12 10.80 -29.18
CA ASP A 142 -8.77 10.94 -30.49
C ASP A 142 -10.12 10.21 -30.55
N VAL A 143 -10.38 9.32 -29.59
CA VAL A 143 -11.59 8.50 -29.59
C VAL A 143 -12.74 9.22 -28.89
N LYS A 144 -13.65 9.77 -29.70
CA LYS A 144 -14.87 10.42 -29.23
C LYS A 144 -15.78 9.42 -28.49
N GLY A 145 -16.29 9.83 -27.33
CA GLY A 145 -17.27 9.04 -26.56
C GLY A 145 -16.67 7.92 -25.69
N LEU A 146 -15.34 7.84 -25.58
CA LEU A 146 -14.67 6.93 -24.65
C LEU A 146 -14.96 7.36 -23.21
N LYS A 147 -16.03 6.81 -22.63
CA LYS A 147 -16.25 6.83 -21.18
C LYS A 147 -15.31 5.80 -20.55
N LEU A 148 -14.02 6.10 -20.49
CA LEU A 148 -13.19 5.45 -19.47
C LEU A 148 -13.93 5.65 -18.15
N LYS A 149 -14.23 4.58 -17.42
CA LYS A 149 -14.75 4.71 -16.06
C LYS A 149 -13.73 5.60 -15.34
N LYS A 150 -14.05 6.89 -15.14
CA LYS A 150 -13.24 7.77 -14.30
C LYS A 150 -13.11 7.02 -12.99
N PRO A 151 -11.94 6.47 -12.66
CA PRO A 151 -11.84 5.69 -11.45
C PRO A 151 -12.18 6.65 -10.32
N TYR A 152 -13.02 6.18 -9.40
CA TYR A 152 -13.38 6.92 -8.21
C TYR A 152 -12.08 7.37 -7.54
N ARG A 153 -11.78 8.67 -7.63
CA ARG A 153 -10.61 9.31 -7.02
C ARG A 153 -10.84 9.23 -5.52
N ARG A 154 -10.53 8.09 -4.87
CA ARG A 154 -10.33 8.13 -3.42
C ARG A 154 -9.12 9.03 -3.24
N GLN A 155 -9.39 10.24 -2.76
CA GLN A 155 -8.35 11.13 -2.27
C GLN A 155 -7.51 10.27 -1.32
N ALA A 156 -6.21 10.10 -1.62
CA ALA A 156 -5.29 9.49 -0.66
C ALA A 156 -5.47 10.24 0.68
N SER A 157 -5.53 9.50 1.78
CA SER A 157 -5.70 10.10 3.10
C SER A 157 -4.58 11.14 3.28
N SER A 158 -4.92 12.34 3.73
CA SER A 158 -3.90 13.39 3.86
C SER A 158 -2.79 12.90 4.79
N PRO A 159 -1.51 12.89 4.36
CA PRO A 159 -0.40 12.39 5.17
C PRO A 159 -0.33 13.05 6.56
N ALA A 160 -0.67 14.33 6.65
CA ALA A 160 -0.72 15.05 7.92
C ALA A 160 -1.78 14.50 8.88
N ALA A 161 -2.96 14.11 8.39
CA ALA A 161 -4.02 13.55 9.24
C ALA A 161 -3.66 12.16 9.78
N LEU A 162 -2.97 11.34 8.97
CA LEU A 162 -2.45 10.05 9.42
C LEU A 162 -1.36 10.23 10.49
N LEU A 163 -0.49 11.23 10.32
CA LEU A 163 0.52 11.58 11.32
C LEU A 163 -0.12 12.09 12.62
N PHE A 164 -1.13 12.96 12.53
CA PHE A 164 -1.89 13.42 13.69
C PHE A 164 -2.54 12.26 14.44
N SER A 165 -3.13 11.29 13.74
CA SER A 165 -3.73 10.13 14.41
C SER A 165 -2.67 9.24 15.05
N ALA A 166 -1.49 9.08 14.45
CA ALA A 166 -0.37 8.35 15.04
C ALA A 166 0.16 9.03 16.31
N SER A 167 0.42 10.34 16.28
CA SER A 167 0.84 11.09 17.47
C SER A 167 -0.24 11.09 18.57
N ALA A 168 -1.53 11.08 18.21
CA ALA A 168 -2.63 10.96 19.18
C ALA A 168 -2.62 9.59 19.90
N VAL A 169 -2.36 8.49 19.18
CA VAL A 169 -2.18 7.16 19.78
C VAL A 169 -1.02 7.17 20.77
N GLN A 170 0.13 7.73 20.38
CA GLN A 170 1.31 7.81 21.24
C GLN A 170 1.04 8.65 22.50
N LEU A 171 0.32 9.76 22.37
CA LEU A 171 -0.08 10.60 23.50
C LEU A 171 -1.00 9.84 24.47
N MET A 172 -1.99 9.13 23.94
CA MET A 172 -2.88 8.30 24.76
C MET A 172 -2.12 7.22 25.52
N PHE A 173 -1.14 6.59 24.87
CA PHE A 173 -0.27 5.59 25.49
C PHE A 173 0.60 6.22 26.59
N CYS A 174 1.16 7.40 26.34
CA CYS A 174 1.89 8.17 27.35
C CYS A 174 1.02 8.47 28.57
N VAL A 175 -0.22 8.94 28.36
CA VAL A 175 -1.17 9.22 29.46
C VAL A 175 -1.49 7.95 30.25
N GLN A 176 -1.66 6.81 29.57
CA GLN A 176 -1.88 5.53 30.25
C GLN A 176 -0.71 5.17 31.16
N LEU A 177 0.53 5.32 30.69
CA LEU A 177 1.72 4.98 31.46
C LEU A 177 1.94 5.93 32.63
N CYS A 178 1.74 7.24 32.42
CA CYS A 178 1.86 8.24 33.49
C CYS A 178 0.86 7.97 34.63
N LEU A 179 -0.31 7.42 34.32
CA LEU A 179 -1.39 7.15 35.28
C LEU A 179 -1.49 5.68 35.72
N ALA A 180 -0.61 4.79 35.23
CA ALA A 180 -0.70 3.36 35.51
C ALA A 180 -0.27 2.96 36.92
N GLY A 181 0.60 3.75 37.57
CA GLY A 181 1.11 3.49 38.91
C GLY A 181 0.26 4.09 40.04
N GLU A 182 0.57 3.73 41.29
CA GLU A 182 -0.09 4.31 42.48
C GLU A 182 0.10 5.82 42.60
N LYS A 183 1.17 6.35 42.01
CA LYS A 183 1.46 7.78 41.87
C LYS A 183 1.68 8.11 40.40
N ALA A 184 1.20 9.29 39.99
CA ALA A 184 1.44 9.77 38.65
C ALA A 184 2.94 10.00 38.42
N SER A 185 3.52 9.32 37.43
CA SER A 185 4.92 9.48 37.04
C SER A 185 5.02 10.24 35.71
N LEU A 186 5.99 11.14 35.61
CA LEU A 186 6.25 11.92 34.39
C LEU A 186 7.36 11.30 33.52
N GLU A 187 7.91 10.15 33.92
CA GLU A 187 8.97 9.45 33.20
C GLU A 187 8.60 9.15 31.73
N PRO A 188 7.37 8.72 31.39
CA PRO A 188 6.99 8.42 30.00
C PRO A 188 6.89 9.67 29.09
N LEU A 189 6.89 10.88 29.65
CA LEU A 189 6.76 12.12 28.88
C LEU A 189 8.01 12.42 28.05
N LEU A 190 9.20 12.11 28.58
CA LEU A 190 10.47 12.34 27.88
C LEU A 190 10.58 11.53 26.56
N PRO A 191 10.38 10.20 26.55
CA PRO A 191 10.40 9.44 25.30
C PRO A 191 9.27 9.86 24.35
N PHE A 192 8.12 10.32 24.87
CA PHE A 192 7.01 10.80 24.05
C PHE A 192 7.42 12.04 23.27
N CYS A 193 7.94 13.05 23.96
CA CYS A 193 8.42 14.27 23.33
C CYS A 193 9.52 14.00 22.30
N ALA A 194 10.44 13.06 22.58
CA ALA A 194 11.51 12.70 21.65
C ALA A 194 10.96 12.09 20.34
N VAL A 195 10.05 11.11 20.44
CA VAL A 195 9.42 10.49 19.26
C VAL A 195 8.57 11.51 18.51
N PHE A 196 7.80 12.34 19.21
CA PHE A 196 6.97 13.38 18.60
C PHE A 196 7.79 14.39 17.79
N VAL A 197 8.88 14.91 18.36
CA VAL A 197 9.78 15.85 17.67
C VAL A 197 10.42 15.17 16.45
N MET A 198 10.84 13.91 16.57
CA MET A 198 11.43 13.16 15.47
C MET A 198 10.44 12.92 14.33
N GLU A 199 9.22 12.50 14.66
CA GLU A 199 8.14 12.21 13.71
C GLU A 199 7.76 13.47 12.90
N TRP A 200 7.48 14.57 13.59
CA TRP A 200 7.09 15.83 12.96
C TRP A 200 8.26 16.50 12.23
N GLY A 201 9.47 16.42 12.78
CA GLY A 201 10.68 16.91 12.12
C GLY A 201 10.94 16.18 10.80
N MET A 202 10.83 14.83 10.80
CA MET A 202 11.00 14.04 9.59
C MET A 202 9.87 14.27 8.58
N TYR A 203 8.65 14.50 9.03
CA TYR A 203 7.53 14.88 8.18
C TYR A 203 7.79 16.21 7.46
N PHE A 204 8.17 17.26 8.20
CA PHE A 204 8.49 18.56 7.60
C PHE A 204 9.68 18.47 6.64
N TYR A 205 10.72 17.73 7.01
CA TYR A 205 11.87 17.46 6.15
C TYR A 205 11.43 16.77 4.84
N SER A 206 10.61 15.73 4.93
CA SER A 206 10.14 14.97 3.76
C SER A 206 9.25 15.81 2.82
N VAL A 207 8.31 16.57 3.39
CA VAL A 207 7.36 17.37 2.60
C VAL A 207 8.00 18.63 2.03
N LYS A 208 8.79 19.37 2.82
CA LYS A 208 9.37 20.65 2.38
C LYS A 208 10.71 20.51 1.65
N LEU A 209 11.56 19.55 2.02
CA LEU A 209 12.90 19.42 1.44
C LEU A 209 12.96 18.40 0.30
N LEU A 210 12.27 17.25 0.43
CA LEU A 210 12.31 16.18 -0.58
C LEU A 210 11.13 16.23 -1.57
N GLY A 211 10.13 17.09 -1.34
CA GLY A 211 8.95 17.21 -2.19
C GLY A 211 8.12 15.92 -2.27
N ARG A 212 8.24 15.02 -1.29
CA ARG A 212 7.51 13.74 -1.28
C ARG A 212 6.05 13.97 -0.95
N VAL A 213 5.17 13.40 -1.75
CA VAL A 213 3.71 13.49 -1.59
C VAL A 213 3.16 12.38 -0.67
N SER A 214 3.95 11.34 -0.42
CA SER A 214 3.56 10.16 0.37
C SER A 214 4.48 10.01 1.59
N PHE A 215 3.87 9.79 2.76
CA PHE A 215 4.57 9.59 4.05
C PHE A 215 3.95 8.43 4.87
N GLU A 216 3.24 7.53 4.18
CA GLU A 216 2.36 6.54 4.79
C GLU A 216 3.15 5.40 5.45
N LEU A 217 4.25 4.96 4.82
CA LEU A 217 5.13 3.92 5.36
C LEU A 217 5.91 4.43 6.56
N GLU A 218 6.39 5.66 6.48
CA GLU A 218 7.07 6.37 7.56
C GLU A 218 6.14 6.52 8.77
N THR A 219 4.86 6.89 8.54
CA THR A 219 3.85 6.97 9.61
C THR A 219 3.62 5.60 10.28
N VAL A 220 3.56 4.50 9.52
CA VAL A 220 3.44 3.16 10.10
C VAL A 220 4.67 2.80 10.92
N ALA A 221 5.87 3.12 10.44
CA ALA A 221 7.12 2.87 11.14
C ALA A 221 7.18 3.64 12.47
N PHE A 222 6.84 4.93 12.46
CA PHE A 222 6.81 5.76 13.68
C PHE A 222 5.72 5.32 14.66
N LEU A 223 4.55 4.92 14.17
CA LEU A 223 3.48 4.39 15.02
C LEU A 223 3.95 3.13 15.77
N LEU A 224 4.50 2.15 15.06
CA LEU A 224 4.97 0.89 15.66
C LEU A 224 6.19 1.09 16.57
N CYS A 225 7.15 1.91 16.14
CA CYS A 225 8.34 2.24 16.93
C CYS A 225 7.95 2.99 18.21
N GLY A 226 7.07 4.00 18.11
CA GLY A 226 6.59 4.77 19.25
C GLY A 226 5.88 3.91 20.29
N ILE A 227 5.03 2.95 19.85
CA ILE A 227 4.40 1.98 20.77
C ILE A 227 5.47 1.14 21.47
N GLY A 228 6.48 0.66 20.75
CA GLY A 228 7.59 -0.12 21.32
C GLY A 228 8.39 0.64 22.37
N VAL A 229 8.81 1.87 22.06
CA VAL A 229 9.54 2.75 23.00
C VAL A 229 8.70 3.04 24.24
N MET A 230 7.41 3.28 24.08
CA MET A 230 6.49 3.51 25.20
C MET A 230 6.35 2.28 26.10
N LEU A 231 6.16 1.09 25.52
CA LEU A 231 6.07 -0.15 26.29
C LEU A 231 7.32 -0.38 27.15
N ILE A 232 8.51 -0.17 26.57
CA ILE A 232 9.79 -0.30 27.28
C ILE A 232 9.90 0.73 28.40
N ALA A 233 9.48 1.98 28.17
CA ALA A 233 9.47 3.01 29.20
C ALA A 233 8.48 2.71 30.35
N GLY A 234 7.39 2.00 30.05
CA GLY A 234 6.38 1.60 31.03
C GLY A 234 6.78 0.41 31.89
N THR A 235 7.56 -0.53 31.35
CA THR A 235 8.19 -1.60 32.12
C THR A 235 9.42 -1.02 32.79
N GLY A 236 9.28 -0.49 34.02
CA GLY A 236 10.40 0.08 34.76
C GLY A 236 11.62 -0.83 34.65
N VAL A 237 12.76 -0.27 34.24
CA VAL A 237 13.97 -1.00 33.80
C VAL A 237 14.37 -2.12 34.79
N LYS A 238 14.15 -1.92 36.09
CA LYS A 238 14.36 -2.92 37.15
C LYS A 238 13.50 -4.19 37.02
N ASN A 239 12.24 -4.07 36.63
CA ASN A 239 11.33 -5.22 36.49
C ASN A 239 11.67 -6.07 35.26
N SER A 240 12.18 -5.44 34.18
CA SER A 240 12.62 -6.16 32.98
C SER A 240 13.87 -7.00 33.23
N TYR A 241 14.81 -6.50 34.04
CA TYR A 241 15.98 -7.27 34.47
C TYR A 241 15.60 -8.44 35.38
N THR A 242 14.71 -8.23 36.37
CA THR A 242 14.25 -9.34 37.23
C THR A 242 13.47 -10.42 36.47
N GLN A 243 12.73 -10.06 35.43
CA GLN A 243 12.04 -11.04 34.58
C GLN A 243 13.00 -11.84 33.68
N LEU A 244 14.10 -11.22 33.23
CA LEU A 244 15.16 -11.93 32.49
C LEU A 244 15.98 -12.85 33.41
N ASP A 245 16.24 -12.45 34.65
CA ASP A 245 16.91 -13.29 35.65
C ASP A 245 16.05 -14.50 36.08
N ASP A 246 14.72 -14.32 36.21
CA ASP A 246 13.79 -15.43 36.49
C ASP A 246 13.69 -16.43 35.32
N VAL A 247 13.72 -15.96 34.08
CA VAL A 247 13.75 -16.84 32.89
C VAL A 247 15.11 -17.57 32.79
N GLY A 248 16.21 -16.89 33.11
CA GLY A 248 17.56 -17.49 33.14
C GLY A 248 17.73 -18.55 34.22
N SER A 249 17.20 -18.33 35.42
CA SER A 249 17.24 -19.29 36.53
C SER A 249 16.31 -20.49 36.31
N SER A 250 15.17 -20.30 35.65
CA SER A 250 14.26 -21.37 35.26
C SER A 250 14.86 -22.30 34.18
N LEU A 251 15.61 -21.76 33.21
CA LEU A 251 16.37 -22.57 32.24
C LEU A 251 17.55 -23.31 32.87
N GLY A 252 18.21 -22.73 33.89
CA GLY A 252 19.30 -23.37 34.62
C GLY A 252 18.87 -24.61 35.41
N HIS A 253 17.65 -24.59 35.97
CA HIS A 253 17.10 -25.74 36.72
C HIS A 253 16.60 -26.88 35.82
N ALA A 254 16.17 -26.60 34.58
CA ALA A 254 15.74 -27.62 33.62
C ALA A 254 16.91 -28.47 33.08
N HIS A 255 18.15 -27.97 33.16
CA HIS A 255 19.33 -28.65 32.62
C HIS A 255 20.00 -29.63 33.60
N PHE A 256 19.53 -29.73 34.85
CA PHE A 256 20.14 -30.59 35.89
C PHE A 256 19.34 -31.86 36.23
N GLN A 257 18.19 -32.11 35.60
CA GLN A 257 17.37 -33.32 35.85
C GLN A 257 17.49 -34.43 34.79
N ILE A 258 18.38 -34.31 33.80
CA ILE A 258 18.66 -35.39 32.86
C ILE A 258 19.95 -36.12 33.29
N GLY A 259 19.87 -36.84 34.41
CA GLY A 259 20.91 -37.80 34.81
C GLY A 259 20.84 -39.06 33.94
N PRO A 260 21.97 -39.70 33.60
CA PRO A 260 21.98 -40.88 32.73
C PRO A 260 21.36 -42.09 33.45
N CYS A 261 20.69 -42.94 32.67
CA CYS A 261 20.13 -44.23 33.08
C CYS A 261 21.16 -45.18 33.70
#